data_AF-A0A7Y2TEC6-F1
#
_entry.id   AF-A0A7Y2TEC6-F1
#
_cell.length_a   1.000
_cell.length_b   1.000
_cell.length_c   1.000
_cell.angle_alpha   90.00
_cell.angle_beta   90.00
_cell.angle_gamma   90.00
#
_symmetry.space_group_name_H-M   'P 1'
#
loop_
_entity.id
_entity.type
_entity.pdbx_description
1 polymer ?
#
loop_
_entity_poly.entity_id
_entity_poly.type
_entity_poly.pdbx_seq_one_letter_code
_entity_poly.pdbx_strand_id
1 'polypeptide(L)'
;MNKQWNKELKAPAIQHVKDLYDHLLSRGAKIIFLTGRNIPEYEVTYKNLINEGYTTFDTLITQREHEYELSATEFKSSKRKELIEKGYEIVATVGDQWSDLKGDYHGIQVKIPNYLYLIED
;
A
#
# COMPACT_ATOMS: atom_id res chain seq x y z
N MET A 1 4.55 -8.30 12.52
CA MET A 1 4.02 -7.04 13.11
C MET A 1 2.95 -7.40 14.14
N ASN A 2 2.88 -6.70 15.27
CA ASN A 2 1.94 -7.05 16.34
C ASN A 2 0.49 -6.73 15.91
N LYS A 3 -0.33 -7.76 15.67
CA LYS A 3 -1.74 -7.61 15.28
C LYS A 3 -2.56 -6.82 16.30
N GLN A 4 -2.10 -6.76 17.57
CA GLN A 4 -2.74 -5.95 18.61
C GLN A 4 -2.54 -4.45 18.36
N TRP A 5 -1.35 -4.02 17.94
CA TRP A 5 -1.05 -2.61 17.67
C TRP A 5 -1.96 -2.03 16.59
N ASN A 6 -2.18 -2.79 15.50
CA ASN A 6 -3.04 -2.34 14.40
C ASN A 6 -4.51 -2.12 14.84
N LYS A 7 -4.98 -2.87 15.85
CA LYS A 7 -6.32 -2.71 16.41
C LYS A 7 -6.49 -1.45 17.24
N GLU A 8 -5.38 -0.83 17.70
CA GLU A 8 -5.45 0.39 18.50
C GLU A 8 -5.76 1.63 17.66
N LEU A 9 -5.62 1.57 16.33
CA LEU A 9 -5.86 2.70 15.42
C LEU A 9 -5.04 3.96 15.74
N LYS A 10 -3.79 3.76 16.19
CA LYS A 10 -2.86 4.83 16.62
C LYS A 10 -1.66 4.97 15.70
N ALA A 11 -1.66 4.33 14.52
CA ALA A 11 -0.54 4.46 13.60
C ALA A 11 -0.66 5.82 12.91
N PRO A 12 0.27 6.78 13.14
CA PRO A 12 0.15 8.11 12.58
C PRO A 12 0.47 8.11 11.08
N ALA A 13 -0.12 9.06 10.33
CA ALA A 13 0.33 9.36 8.99
C ALA A 13 1.80 9.81 8.98
N ILE A 14 2.54 9.37 7.98
CA ILE A 14 3.82 9.99 7.62
C ILE A 14 3.47 11.29 6.87
N GLN A 15 3.76 12.45 7.48
CA GLN A 15 3.30 13.74 6.98
C GLN A 15 3.65 13.97 5.49
N HIS A 16 4.88 13.70 5.08
CA HIS A 16 5.29 13.89 3.68
C HIS A 16 4.58 12.96 2.69
N VAL A 17 4.18 11.76 3.12
CA VAL A 17 3.37 10.85 2.29
C VAL A 17 1.94 11.37 2.20
N LYS A 18 1.42 11.95 3.29
CA LYS A 18 0.10 12.60 3.29
C LYS A 18 0.07 13.81 2.37
N ASP A 19 1.10 14.65 2.40
CA ASP A 19 1.22 15.81 1.51
C ASP A 19 1.27 15.39 0.03
N LEU A 20 2.03 14.33 -0.29
CA LEU A 20 2.09 13.75 -1.63
C LEU A 20 0.71 13.22 -2.06
N TYR A 21 0.04 12.48 -1.18
CA TYR A 21 -1.30 11.96 -1.41
C TYR A 21 -2.30 13.08 -1.73
N ASP A 22 -2.34 14.14 -0.93
CA ASP A 22 -3.24 15.28 -1.14
C ASP A 22 -2.92 16.01 -2.45
N HIS A 23 -1.63 16.16 -2.76
CA HIS A 23 -1.19 16.74 -4.02
C HIS A 23 -1.66 15.92 -5.22
N LEU A 24 -1.45 14.60 -5.19
CA LEU A 24 -1.85 13.70 -6.28
C LEU A 24 -3.38 13.70 -6.48
N LEU A 25 -4.15 13.69 -5.40
CA LEU A 25 -5.61 13.81 -5.47
C LEU A 25 -6.04 15.14 -6.10
N SER A 26 -5.41 16.26 -5.73
CA SER A 26 -5.72 17.58 -6.32
C SER A 26 -5.46 17.65 -7.83
N ARG A 27 -4.67 16.71 -8.36
CA ARG A 27 -4.33 16.57 -9.79
C ARG A 27 -5.18 15.50 -10.49
N GLY A 28 -6.16 14.91 -9.81
CA GLY A 28 -7.06 13.91 -10.35
C GLY A 28 -6.48 12.49 -10.40
N ALA A 29 -5.37 12.22 -9.71
CA ALA A 29 -4.85 10.86 -9.62
C ALA A 29 -5.80 9.98 -8.79
N LYS A 30 -5.94 8.72 -9.21
CA LYS A 30 -6.57 7.67 -8.39
C LYS A 30 -5.52 7.08 -7.45
N ILE A 31 -5.88 6.97 -6.18
CA ILE A 31 -5.00 6.37 -5.16
C ILE A 31 -5.48 4.97 -4.85
N ILE A 32 -4.54 4.03 -4.76
CA ILE A 32 -4.78 2.65 -4.31
C ILE A 32 -3.79 2.35 -3.20
N PHE A 33 -4.28 1.82 -2.09
CA PHE A 33 -3.43 1.29 -1.03
C PHE A 33 -3.24 -0.21 -1.23
N LEU A 34 -2.01 -0.65 -1.44
CA LEU A 34 -1.65 -2.07 -1.56
C LEU A 34 -0.70 -2.43 -0.42
N THR A 35 -1.10 -3.36 0.45
CA THR A 35 -0.37 -3.67 1.68
C THR A 35 -0.20 -5.16 1.91
N GLY A 36 0.92 -5.54 2.52
CA GLY A 36 1.17 -6.92 2.99
C GLY A 36 0.42 -7.28 4.28
N ARG A 37 -0.51 -6.45 4.76
CA ARG A 37 -1.45 -6.85 5.82
C ARG A 37 -2.42 -7.89 5.30
N ASN A 38 -2.86 -8.80 6.16
CA ASN A 38 -3.77 -9.89 5.79
C ASN A 38 -5.23 -9.43 5.84
N ILE A 39 -6.14 -10.16 5.17
CA ILE A 39 -7.57 -9.82 5.11
C ILE A 39 -8.23 -9.59 6.48
N PRO A 40 -7.88 -10.29 7.59
CA PRO A 40 -8.48 -10.00 8.91
C PRO A 40 -8.11 -8.60 9.46
N GLU A 41 -7.11 -7.94 8.88
CA GLU A 41 -6.65 -6.60 9.26
C GLU A 41 -7.21 -5.51 8.35
N TYR A 42 -8.05 -5.85 7.36
CA TYR A 42 -8.63 -4.90 6.41
C TYR A 42 -9.38 -3.77 7.12
N GLU A 43 -10.35 -4.12 7.97
CA GLU A 43 -11.23 -3.14 8.63
C GLU A 43 -10.46 -2.17 9.53
N VAL A 44 -9.47 -2.67 10.29
CA VAL A 44 -8.66 -1.81 11.16
C VAL A 44 -7.72 -0.93 10.34
N THR A 45 -7.22 -1.42 9.21
CA THR A 45 -6.38 -0.64 8.30
C THR A 45 -7.18 0.48 7.65
N TYR A 46 -8.37 0.16 7.12
CA TYR A 46 -9.28 1.13 6.54
C TYR A 46 -9.62 2.24 7.55
N LYS A 47 -10.04 1.87 8.77
CA LYS A 47 -10.37 2.85 9.82
C LYS A 47 -9.20 3.74 10.19
N ASN A 48 -7.99 3.19 10.31
CA ASN A 48 -6.80 4.00 10.61
C ASN A 48 -6.47 4.95 9.44
N LEU A 49 -6.61 4.53 8.18
CA LEU A 49 -6.43 5.42 7.03
C LEU A 49 -7.40 6.60 7.07
N ILE A 50 -8.68 6.35 7.34
CA ILE A 50 -9.70 7.41 7.47
C ILE A 50 -9.37 8.35 8.63
N ASN A 51 -9.02 7.82 9.80
CA ASN A 51 -8.65 8.62 10.98
C ASN A 51 -7.45 9.53 10.73
N GLU A 52 -6.49 9.07 9.94
CA GLU A 52 -5.28 9.81 9.56
C GLU A 52 -5.47 10.68 8.30
N GLY A 53 -6.72 10.87 7.86
CA GLY A 53 -7.09 11.82 6.82
C GLY A 53 -6.96 11.30 5.38
N TYR A 54 -6.73 10.01 5.16
CA TYR A 54 -6.76 9.39 3.84
C TYR A 54 -8.19 9.01 3.47
N THR A 55 -9.05 10.00 3.19
CA THR A 55 -10.50 9.80 3.04
C THR A 55 -10.97 9.51 1.62
N THR A 56 -10.09 9.63 0.62
CA THR A 56 -10.42 9.45 -0.81
C THR A 56 -9.38 8.56 -1.49
N PHE A 57 -9.80 7.35 -1.88
CA PHE A 57 -8.99 6.41 -2.63
C PHE A 57 -9.92 5.40 -3.31
N ASP A 58 -9.45 4.76 -4.38
CA ASP A 58 -10.25 3.82 -5.17
C ASP A 58 -10.44 2.50 -4.41
N THR A 59 -9.35 1.94 -3.89
CA THR A 59 -9.40 0.69 -3.14
C THR A 59 -8.24 0.50 -2.16
N LEU A 60 -8.45 -0.35 -1.17
CA LEU A 60 -7.45 -0.91 -0.27
C LEU A 60 -7.33 -2.42 -0.58
N ILE A 61 -6.12 -2.92 -0.73
CA ILE A 61 -5.83 -4.31 -1.04
C ILE A 61 -4.93 -4.90 0.04
N THR A 62 -5.47 -5.89 0.74
CA THR A 62 -4.77 -6.75 1.72
C THR A 62 -4.57 -8.16 1.13
N GLN A 63 -3.60 -8.91 1.62
CA GLN A 63 -3.38 -10.31 1.24
C GLN A 63 -4.57 -11.19 1.62
N ARG A 64 -4.99 -12.05 0.70
CA ARG A 64 -6.00 -13.11 0.92
C ARG A 64 -5.32 -14.39 1.40
N GLU A 65 -6.11 -15.31 1.96
CA GLU A 65 -5.56 -16.52 2.60
C GLU A 65 -4.68 -17.38 1.68
N HIS A 66 -5.05 -17.53 0.41
CA HIS A 66 -4.25 -18.29 -0.56
C HIS A 66 -2.99 -17.55 -1.05
N GLU A 67 -2.78 -16.31 -0.61
CA GLU A 67 -1.66 -15.44 -1.01
C GLU A 67 -0.65 -15.28 0.14
N TYR A 68 -0.90 -15.85 1.32
CA TYR A 68 -0.05 -15.67 2.51
C TYR A 68 1.35 -16.27 2.35
N GLU A 69 1.51 -17.28 1.49
CA GLU A 69 2.79 -17.93 1.22
C GLU A 69 3.58 -17.25 0.09
N LEU A 70 3.00 -16.25 -0.59
CA LEU A 70 3.71 -15.50 -1.63
C LEU A 70 4.73 -14.56 -0.99
N SER A 71 5.88 -14.39 -1.64
CA SER A 71 6.79 -13.30 -1.28
C SER A 71 6.08 -11.94 -1.44
N ALA A 72 6.57 -10.93 -0.72
CA ALA A 72 6.00 -9.59 -0.81
C ALA A 72 6.06 -9.03 -2.23
N THR A 73 7.13 -9.34 -2.98
CA THR A 73 7.29 -8.94 -4.38
C THR A 73 6.30 -9.66 -5.29
N GLU A 74 6.15 -10.99 -5.16
CA GLU A 74 5.19 -11.76 -5.98
C GLU A 74 3.75 -11.30 -5.75
N PHE A 75 3.36 -11.15 -4.47
CA PHE A 75 2.03 -10.66 -4.13
C PHE A 75 1.79 -9.27 -4.74
N LYS A 76 2.68 -8.29 -4.52
CA LYS A 76 2.43 -6.93 -5.00
C LYS A 76 2.49 -6.82 -6.52
N SER A 77 3.40 -7.55 -7.16
CA SER A 77 3.49 -7.61 -8.63
C SER A 77 2.21 -8.19 -9.23
N SER A 78 1.68 -9.28 -8.67
CA SER A 78 0.42 -9.88 -9.15
C SER A 78 -0.77 -8.92 -8.97
N LYS A 79 -0.86 -8.18 -7.86
CA LYS A 79 -1.91 -7.17 -7.66
C LYS A 79 -1.81 -5.98 -8.59
N ARG A 80 -0.60 -5.52 -8.91
CA ARG A 80 -0.42 -4.49 -9.94
C ARG A 80 -0.85 -4.99 -11.31
N LYS A 81 -0.52 -6.24 -11.67
CA LYS A 81 -1.00 -6.87 -12.91
C LYS A 81 -2.54 -6.94 -12.97
N GLU A 82 -3.20 -7.39 -11.89
CA GLU A 82 -4.67 -7.42 -11.81
C GLU A 82 -5.30 -6.03 -11.99
N LEU A 83 -4.63 -4.96 -11.54
CA LEU A 83 -5.09 -3.59 -11.76
C LEU A 83 -4.94 -3.17 -13.22
N ILE A 84 -3.81 -3.49 -13.88
CA ILE A 84 -3.65 -3.25 -15.31
C ILE A 84 -4.73 -3.97 -16.13
N GLU A 85 -5.02 -5.23 -15.80
CA GLU A 85 -6.07 -6.02 -16.45
C GLU A 85 -7.48 -5.44 -16.24
N LYS A 86 -7.70 -4.69 -15.17
CA LYS A 86 -8.93 -3.93 -14.91
C LYS A 86 -8.97 -2.57 -15.61
N GLY A 87 -7.95 -2.23 -16.40
CA GLY A 87 -7.87 -1.00 -17.19
C GLY A 87 -7.23 0.19 -16.45
N TYR A 88 -6.57 -0.04 -15.32
CA TYR A 88 -5.75 0.99 -14.69
C TYR A 88 -4.44 1.18 -15.45
N GLU A 89 -3.92 2.41 -15.46
CA GLU A 89 -2.53 2.70 -15.79
C GLU A 89 -1.80 3.06 -14.48
N ILE A 90 -0.84 2.24 -14.08
CA ILE A 90 -0.03 2.50 -12.88
C ILE A 90 1.13 3.42 -13.25
N VAL A 91 0.97 4.71 -12.98
CA VAL A 91 1.99 5.72 -13.28
C VAL A 91 3.15 5.75 -12.29
N ALA A 92 2.90 5.36 -11.03
CA ALA A 92 3.92 5.35 -9.98
C ALA A 92 3.55 4.39 -8.83
N THR A 93 4.58 3.91 -8.13
CA THR A 93 4.46 3.17 -6.87
C THR A 93 5.35 3.84 -5.81
N VAL A 94 4.78 4.02 -4.62
CA VAL A 94 5.47 4.60 -3.46
C VAL A 94 5.55 3.54 -2.37
N GLY A 95 6.73 3.30 -1.82
CA GLY A 95 6.93 2.24 -0.83
C GLY A 95 8.25 2.37 -0.08
N ASP A 96 8.30 1.79 1.11
CA ASP A 96 9.47 1.83 1.99
C ASP A 96 10.35 0.58 1.87
N GLN A 97 9.89 -0.44 1.15
CA GLN A 97 10.63 -1.66 0.86
C GLN A 97 10.89 -1.78 -0.65
N TRP A 98 12.02 -2.40 -1.02
CA TRP A 98 12.25 -2.68 -2.43
C TRP A 98 11.21 -3.66 -3.01
N SER A 99 10.64 -4.53 -2.18
CA SER A 99 9.54 -5.41 -2.58
C SER A 99 8.24 -4.69 -2.91
N ASP A 100 8.06 -3.43 -2.48
CA ASP A 100 6.95 -2.59 -2.96
C ASP A 100 7.13 -2.19 -4.42
N LEU A 101 8.39 -1.96 -4.82
CA LEU A 101 8.75 -1.24 -6.04
C LEU A 101 9.20 -2.18 -7.15
N LYS A 102 9.75 -3.35 -6.82
CA LYS A 102 10.18 -4.38 -7.77
C LYS A 102 9.01 -5.15 -8.39
N GLY A 103 9.29 -5.89 -9.45
CA GLY A 103 8.33 -6.66 -10.22
C GLY A 103 7.73 -5.84 -11.36
N ASP A 104 6.69 -6.35 -12.01
CA ASP A 104 6.14 -5.69 -13.18
C ASP A 104 5.14 -4.59 -12.78
N TYR A 105 4.83 -3.70 -13.74
CA TYR A 105 3.76 -2.70 -13.65
C TYR A 105 3.87 -1.71 -12.47
N HIS A 106 5.09 -1.34 -12.06
CA HIS A 106 5.31 -0.41 -10.94
C HIS A 106 5.29 1.08 -11.32
N GLY A 107 5.43 1.43 -12.60
CA GLY A 107 5.55 2.83 -13.04
C GLY A 107 6.81 3.52 -12.48
N ILE A 108 6.74 4.80 -12.14
CA ILE A 108 7.81 5.51 -11.44
C ILE A 108 7.95 4.95 -10.01
N GLN A 109 9.17 4.59 -9.61
CA GLN A 109 9.45 4.07 -8.28
C GLN A 109 9.85 5.21 -7.33
N VAL A 110 9.13 5.36 -6.21
CA VAL A 110 9.48 6.31 -5.14
C VAL A 110 9.78 5.53 -3.87
N LYS A 111 11.07 5.38 -3.57
CA LYS A 111 11.56 4.71 -2.36
C LYS A 111 11.60 5.70 -1.20
N ILE A 112 10.78 5.46 -0.18
CA ILE A 112 10.86 6.21 1.08
C ILE A 112 11.79 5.48 2.08
N PRO A 113 12.45 6.20 3.00
CA PRO A 113 13.36 5.58 3.96
C PRO A 113 12.60 4.77 5.03
N ASN A 114 13.10 3.58 5.35
CA ASN A 114 12.75 2.83 6.55
C ASN A 114 14.03 2.22 7.11
N TYR A 115 14.41 2.68 8.31
CA TYR A 115 15.63 2.25 8.99
C TYR A 115 15.35 1.23 10.09
N LEU A 116 14.10 0.81 10.28
CA LEU A 116 13.67 -0.08 11.37
C LEU A 116 13.72 -1.55 10.96
N TYR A 117 13.37 -1.87 9.71
CA TYR A 117 13.35 -3.25 9.22
C TYR A 117 13.44 -3.31 7.69
N LEU A 118 13.84 -4.49 7.22
CA LEU A 118 13.86 -4.87 5.80
C LEU A 118 12.97 -6.11 5.62
N ILE A 119 12.19 -6.11 4.54
CA ILE A 119 11.54 -7.32 4.02
C ILE A 119 12.43 -7.84 2.90
N GLU A 120 13.05 -9.00 3.14
CA GLU A 120 13.80 -9.72 2.12
C GLU A 120 12.82 -10.49 1.22
N ASP A 121 13.23 -10.69 -0.03
CA ASP A 121 12.49 -11.48 -1.04
C ASP A 121 12.73 -12.97 -0.80
#